data_AF-A0AAV0P4S0-F1
#
_entry.id   AF-A0AAV0P4S0-F1
#
_cell.length_a   1.000
_cell.length_b   1.000
_cell.length_c   1.000
_cell.angle_alpha   90.00
_cell.angle_beta   90.00
_cell.angle_gamma   90.00
#
_symmetry.space_group_name_H-M   'P 1'
#
loop_
_entity.id
_entity.type
_entity.pdbx_description
1 polymer ?
#
loop_
_entity_poly.entity_id
_entity_poly.type
_entity_poly.pdbx_seq_one_letter_code
_entity_poly.pdbx_strand_id
1 'polypeptide(L)'
;MDGACSKKYTYWKEELGKPFVDCILELVEKGQIVDANCKNGAYNQLKKLLQERVSGCRVKAYPNIEGRFKKLKKRWHAITFMRKQSGWGWDEVNKFIVCPEGSWDDFANVNDDLIYTRVFVHHSYTV
;
A
#
# COMPACT_ATOMS: atom_id res chain seq x y z
N MET A 1 17.79 -9.26 -30.48
CA MET A 1 17.80 -8.43 -29.25
C MET A 1 16.98 -7.21 -29.65
N ASP A 2 15.75 -6.99 -29.19
CA ASP A 2 15.26 -7.06 -27.82
C ASP A 2 13.83 -7.60 -27.74
N GLY A 3 13.67 -8.70 -27.00
CA GLY A 3 12.36 -9.22 -26.65
C GLY A 3 11.76 -8.35 -25.57
N ALA A 4 10.81 -7.48 -25.96
CA ALA A 4 9.99 -6.74 -25.01
C ALA A 4 9.34 -7.73 -24.03
N CYS A 5 9.85 -7.76 -22.80
CA CYS A 5 9.27 -8.52 -21.70
C CYS A 5 7.92 -7.89 -21.38
N SER A 6 6.87 -8.37 -22.05
CA SER A 6 5.48 -8.04 -21.78
C SER A 6 5.25 -8.22 -20.28
N LYS A 7 5.11 -7.11 -19.55
CA LYS A 7 4.67 -7.11 -18.15
C LYS A 7 3.29 -7.72 -18.15
N LYS A 8 3.20 -9.05 -17.98
CA LYS A 8 1.94 -9.78 -17.80
C LYS A 8 1.26 -9.17 -16.57
N TYR A 9 0.33 -8.26 -16.83
CA TYR A 9 -0.58 -7.71 -15.83
C TYR A 9 -1.26 -8.90 -15.17
N THR A 10 -0.77 -9.19 -13.98
CA THR A 10 -1.18 -10.38 -13.25
C THR A 10 -2.53 -10.03 -12.65
N TYR A 11 -3.59 -10.61 -13.23
CA TYR A 11 -5.00 -10.36 -12.90
C TYR A 11 -5.19 -10.45 -11.38
N TRP A 12 -5.32 -9.28 -10.75
CA TRP A 12 -5.62 -9.14 -9.34
C TRP A 12 -7.06 -8.70 -9.25
N LYS A 13 -7.90 -9.54 -8.67
CA LYS A 13 -9.30 -9.24 -8.49
C LYS A 13 -9.50 -8.37 -7.26
N GLU A 14 -10.46 -7.46 -7.31
CA GLU A 14 -10.80 -6.58 -6.19
C GLU A 14 -11.22 -7.38 -4.94
N GLU A 15 -11.86 -8.54 -5.14
CA GLU A 15 -12.22 -9.50 -4.08
C GLU A 15 -11.02 -9.99 -3.24
N LEU A 16 -9.81 -9.94 -3.79
CA LEU A 16 -8.58 -10.31 -3.08
C LEU A 16 -8.05 -9.18 -2.18
N GLY A 17 -8.54 -7.95 -2.33
CA GLY A 17 -8.01 -6.77 -1.65
C GLY A 17 -8.09 -6.88 -0.13
N LYS A 18 -9.30 -7.01 0.42
CA LYS A 18 -9.50 -7.12 1.88
C LYS A 18 -8.82 -8.37 2.46
N PRO A 19 -9.01 -9.60 1.92
CA PRO A 19 -8.33 -10.79 2.43
C PRO A 19 -6.81 -10.65 2.43
N PHE A 20 -6.23 -10.00 1.42
CA PHE A 20 -4.79 -9.76 1.35
C PHE A 20 -4.29 -8.84 2.46
N VAL A 21 -4.99 -7.74 2.74
CA VAL A 21 -4.64 -6.84 3.85
C VAL A 21 -4.76 -7.57 5.19
N ASP A 22 -5.83 -8.34 5.39
CA ASP A 22 -6.01 -9.10 6.62
C ASP A 22 -4.90 -10.16 6.81
N CYS A 23 -4.41 -10.80 5.73
CA CYS A 23 -3.25 -11.70 5.81
C CYS A 23 -1.95 -10.97 6.15
N ILE A 24 -1.75 -9.74 5.66
CA ILE A 24 -0.60 -8.91 6.02
C ILE A 24 -0.62 -8.59 7.51
N LEU A 25 -1.78 -8.17 8.05
CA LEU A 25 -1.93 -7.85 9.47
C LEU A 25 -1.61 -9.05 10.36
N GLU A 26 -2.10 -10.25 10.00
CA GLU A 26 -1.77 -11.49 10.73
C GLU A 26 -0.25 -11.76 10.74
N LEU A 27 0.44 -11.51 9.62
CA LEU A 27 1.89 -11.67 9.55
C LEU A 27 2.66 -10.56 10.28
N VAL A 28 2.09 -9.37 10.43
CA VAL A 28 2.64 -8.31 11.30
C VAL A 28 2.54 -8.74 12.76
N GLU A 29 1.39 -9.23 13.20
CA GLU A 29 1.17 -9.75 14.57
C GLU A 29 2.11 -10.91 14.91
N LYS A 30 2.37 -11.80 13.94
CA LYS A 30 3.32 -12.91 14.05
C LYS A 30 4.79 -12.49 13.90
N GLY A 31 5.08 -11.20 13.73
CA GLY A 31 6.43 -10.66 13.55
C GLY A 31 7.14 -11.14 12.28
N GLN A 32 6.39 -11.60 11.27
CA GLN A 32 6.91 -11.99 9.96
C GLN A 32 7.08 -10.78 9.03
N ILE A 33 6.32 -9.70 9.29
CA ILE A 33 6.45 -8.41 8.64
C ILE A 33 6.72 -7.36 9.72
N VAL A 34 7.83 -6.65 9.61
CA VAL A 34 8.24 -5.60 10.57
C VAL A 34 8.56 -4.34 9.78
N ASP A 35 7.93 -3.21 10.13
CA ASP A 35 8.13 -1.94 9.44
C ASP A 35 7.98 -2.04 7.90
N ALA A 36 6.92 -2.71 7.45
CA ALA A 36 6.68 -3.04 6.04
C ALA A 36 7.83 -3.82 5.35
N ASN A 37 8.68 -4.51 6.10
CA ASN A 37 9.71 -5.42 5.59
C ASN A 37 9.34 -6.88 5.90
N CYS A 38 9.30 -7.70 4.85
CA CYS A 38 9.03 -9.13 4.93
C CYS A 38 10.28 -9.92 5.33
N LYS A 39 10.17 -10.81 6.33
CA LYS A 39 11.18 -11.85 6.58
C LYS A 39 11.24 -12.85 5.42
N ASN A 40 12.31 -13.63 5.36
CA ASN A 40 12.48 -14.69 4.38
C ASN A 40 11.27 -15.64 4.39
N GLY A 41 10.68 -15.86 3.21
CA GLY A 41 9.51 -16.72 3.04
C GLY A 41 8.15 -16.08 3.36
N ALA A 42 8.08 -14.85 3.87
CA ALA A 42 6.80 -14.21 4.22
C ALA A 42 5.85 -14.06 3.01
N TYR A 43 6.38 -13.84 1.79
CA TYR A 43 5.53 -13.83 0.58
C TYR A 43 4.89 -15.19 0.28
N ASN A 44 5.55 -16.30 0.60
CA ASN A 44 4.98 -17.64 0.47
C ASN A 44 3.94 -17.90 1.56
N GLN A 45 4.16 -17.38 2.78
CA GLN A 45 3.16 -17.44 3.85
C GLN A 45 1.91 -16.62 3.50
N LEU A 46 2.09 -15.39 2.98
CA LEU A 46 0.99 -14.56 2.45
C LEU A 46 0.19 -15.30 1.38
N LYS A 47 0.88 -15.96 0.46
CA LYS A 47 0.25 -16.77 -0.58
C LYS A 47 -0.61 -17.87 0.04
N LYS A 48 -0.06 -18.65 0.96
CA LYS A 48 -0.76 -19.76 1.61
C LYS A 48 -2.01 -19.27 2.34
N LEU A 49 -1.88 -18.26 3.19
CA LEU A 49 -3.02 -17.67 3.93
C LEU A 49 -4.11 -17.14 2.98
N LEU A 50 -3.70 -16.48 1.90
CA LEU A 50 -4.66 -15.93 0.93
C LEU A 50 -5.39 -17.04 0.15
N GLN A 51 -4.73 -18.16 -0.14
CA GLN A 51 -5.33 -19.32 -0.79
C GLN A 51 -6.27 -20.10 0.14
N GLU A 52 -6.00 -20.09 1.44
CA GLU A 52 -6.88 -20.68 2.46
C GLU A 52 -8.16 -19.83 2.65
N ARG A 53 -8.06 -18.50 2.55
CA ARG A 53 -9.20 -17.58 2.73
C ARG A 53 -10.06 -17.40 1.47
N VAL A 54 -9.48 -17.55 0.29
CA VAL A 54 -10.19 -17.34 -0.98
C VAL A 54 -10.14 -18.62 -1.81
N SER A 55 -11.28 -19.33 -1.84
CA SER A 55 -11.43 -20.56 -2.62
C SER A 55 -11.12 -20.32 -4.10
N GLY A 56 -10.29 -21.17 -4.69
CA GLY A 56 -9.90 -21.05 -6.10
C GLY A 56 -8.88 -19.95 -6.39
N CYS A 57 -8.28 -19.33 -5.36
CA CYS A 57 -7.22 -18.35 -5.53
C CYS A 57 -5.95 -18.97 -6.14
N ARG A 58 -5.53 -18.46 -7.31
CA ARG A 58 -4.37 -18.97 -8.08
C ARG A 58 -3.22 -17.96 -8.16
N VAL A 59 -3.15 -17.02 -7.22
CA VAL A 59 -2.07 -16.01 -7.20
C VAL A 59 -0.72 -16.66 -6.89
N LYS A 60 0.34 -16.14 -7.53
CA LYS A 60 1.72 -16.56 -7.26
C LYS A 60 2.34 -15.64 -6.20
N ALA A 61 3.27 -16.17 -5.40
CA ALA A 61 4.07 -15.33 -4.51
C ALA A 61 4.84 -14.25 -5.33
N TYR A 62 5.42 -14.67 -6.46
CA TYR A 62 6.01 -13.80 -7.47
C TYR A 62 5.34 -14.00 -8.84
N PRO A 63 4.98 -12.93 -9.59
CA PRO A 63 5.11 -11.51 -9.24
C PRO A 63 3.89 -10.90 -8.53
N ASN A 64 2.78 -11.65 -8.35
CA ASN A 64 1.50 -11.07 -7.91
C ASN A 64 1.58 -10.45 -6.50
N ILE A 65 1.88 -11.27 -5.50
CA ILE A 65 1.84 -10.87 -4.08
C ILE A 65 2.96 -9.87 -3.80
N GLU A 66 4.18 -10.17 -4.26
CA GLU A 66 5.31 -9.28 -4.09
C GLU A 66 5.04 -7.89 -4.69
N GLY A 67 4.55 -7.84 -5.94
CA GLY A 67 4.24 -6.57 -6.62
C GLY A 67 3.15 -5.78 -5.92
N ARG A 68 2.13 -6.45 -5.37
CA ARG A 68 1.04 -5.80 -4.61
C ARG A 68 1.51 -5.30 -3.26
N PHE A 69 2.31 -6.10 -2.55
CA PHE A 69 2.92 -5.70 -1.30
C PHE A 69 3.84 -4.49 -1.49
N LYS A 70 4.71 -4.49 -2.51
CA LYS A 70 5.58 -3.34 -2.85
C LYS A 70 4.79 -2.06 -3.11
N LYS A 71 3.67 -2.15 -3.85
CA LYS A 71 2.77 -1.01 -4.08
C LYS A 71 2.13 -0.49 -2.78
N LEU A 72 1.67 -1.40 -1.93
CA LEU A 72 1.09 -1.04 -0.63
C LEU A 72 2.13 -0.40 0.28
N LYS A 73 3.34 -0.97 0.32
CA LYS A 73 4.49 -0.43 1.04
C LYS A 73 4.83 1.00 0.60
N LYS A 74 4.88 1.27 -0.71
CA LYS A 74 5.15 2.63 -1.22
C LYS A 74 4.10 3.63 -0.70
N ARG A 75 2.82 3.27 -0.80
CA ARG A 75 1.71 4.10 -0.27
C ARG A 75 1.80 4.32 1.23
N TRP A 76 2.08 3.26 1.98
CA TRP A 76 2.21 3.35 3.43
C TRP A 76 3.38 4.25 3.86
N HIS A 77 4.55 4.13 3.21
CA HIS A 77 5.67 5.03 3.46
C HIS A 77 5.34 6.48 3.13
N ALA A 78 4.63 6.72 2.03
CA ALA A 78 4.19 8.08 1.68
C ALA A 78 3.25 8.66 2.74
N ILE A 79 2.22 7.91 3.16
CA ILE A 79 1.28 8.33 4.22
C ILE A 79 2.02 8.58 5.53
N THR A 80 2.92 7.69 5.94
CA THR A 80 3.69 7.88 7.18
C THR A 80 4.67 9.05 7.11
N PHE A 81 5.23 9.34 5.93
CA PHE A 81 6.06 10.52 5.69
C PHE A 81 5.26 11.82 5.75
N MET A 82 4.08 11.85 5.13
CA MET A 82 3.15 12.99 5.17
C MET A 82 2.67 13.28 6.60
N ARG A 83 2.34 12.24 7.38
CA ARG A 83 1.94 12.37 8.79
C ARG A 83 3.03 12.94 9.71
N LYS A 84 4.28 12.98 9.27
CA LYS A 84 5.39 13.58 10.03
C LYS A 84 5.58 15.07 9.70
N GLN A 85 4.87 15.61 8.70
CA GLN A 85 4.94 17.03 8.38
C GLN A 85 4.23 17.85 9.45
N SER A 86 4.78 19.01 9.78
CA SER A 86 4.18 19.91 10.78
C SER A 86 2.82 20.39 10.30
N GLY A 87 1.80 20.29 11.16
CA GLY A 87 0.42 20.69 10.84
C GLY A 87 -0.37 19.66 10.00
N TRP A 88 0.24 18.52 9.64
CA TRP A 88 -0.47 17.47 8.91
C TRP A 88 -1.01 16.42 9.89
N GLY A 89 -2.28 16.07 9.71
CA GLY A 89 -3.01 15.11 10.52
C GLY A 89 -3.46 13.88 9.72
N TRP A 90 -4.23 13.04 10.40
CA TRP A 90 -4.88 11.87 9.81
C TRP A 90 -6.31 11.78 10.32
N ASP A 91 -7.26 11.77 9.39
CA ASP A 91 -8.67 11.51 9.65
C ASP A 91 -8.87 9.99 9.74
N GLU A 92 -9.08 9.49 10.96
CA GLU A 92 -9.32 8.06 11.21
C GLU A 92 -10.66 7.56 10.68
N VAL A 93 -11.64 8.44 10.40
CA VAL A 93 -12.95 8.03 9.88
C VAL A 93 -12.86 7.88 8.37
N ASN A 94 -12.40 8.91 7.68
CA ASN A 94 -12.34 8.94 6.22
C ASN A 94 -11.04 8.35 5.65
N LYS A 95 -10.06 8.05 6.51
CA LYS A 95 -8.72 7.54 6.15
C LYS A 95 -8.00 8.47 5.18
N PHE A 96 -8.02 9.77 5.52
CA PHE A 96 -7.37 10.83 4.76
C PHE A 96 -6.28 11.55 5.57
N ILE A 97 -5.25 12.00 4.88
CA ILE A 97 -4.33 13.04 5.31
C ILE A 97 -5.12 14.35 5.36
N VAL A 98 -5.03 15.04 6.49
CA VAL A 98 -5.57 16.38 6.66
C VAL A 98 -4.40 17.34 6.69
N CYS A 99 -4.42 18.38 5.87
CA CYS A 99 -3.36 19.39 5.86
C CYS A 99 -3.94 20.80 5.67
N PRO A 100 -3.18 21.84 6.05
CA PRO A 100 -3.56 23.22 5.75
C PRO A 100 -3.72 23.44 4.23
N GLU A 101 -4.53 24.43 3.86
CA GLU A 101 -4.69 24.84 2.47
C GLU A 101 -3.34 25.24 1.85
N GLY A 102 -3.12 24.89 0.58
CA GLY A 102 -1.86 25.13 -0.14
C GLY A 102 -0.70 24.21 0.24
N SER A 103 -0.68 23.65 1.46
CA SER A 103 0.42 22.78 1.92
C SER A 103 0.58 21.51 1.06
N TRP A 104 -0.53 20.98 0.53
CA TRP A 104 -0.47 19.84 -0.38
C TRP A 104 0.25 20.18 -1.70
N ASP A 105 -0.04 21.33 -2.29
CA ASP A 105 0.55 21.72 -3.57
C ASP A 105 2.04 22.01 -3.42
N ASP A 106 2.44 22.67 -2.33
CA ASP A 106 3.86 22.86 -1.97
C ASP A 106 4.59 21.52 -1.79
N PHE A 107 3.95 20.57 -1.10
CA PHE A 107 4.48 19.23 -0.92
C PHE A 107 4.58 18.45 -2.24
N ALA A 108 3.57 18.53 -3.10
CA ALA A 108 3.51 17.83 -4.38
C ALA A 108 4.58 18.37 -5.35
N ASN A 109 4.86 19.67 -5.32
CA ASN A 109 5.89 20.31 -6.15
C ASN A 109 7.31 19.79 -5.83
N VAL A 110 7.57 19.40 -4.58
CA VAL A 110 8.90 18.88 -4.17
C VAL A 110 8.94 17.35 -4.10
N ASN A 111 7.79 16.67 -4.14
CA ASN A 111 7.66 15.21 -4.08
C ASN A 111 6.80 14.66 -5.24
N ASP A 112 7.20 14.92 -6.49
CA ASP A 112 6.48 14.48 -7.70
C ASP A 112 6.18 12.96 -7.68
N ASP A 113 7.10 12.17 -7.11
CA ASP A 113 6.93 10.73 -7.04
C ASP A 113 5.84 10.27 -6.07
N LEU A 114 5.28 11.15 -5.23
CA LEU A 114 4.24 10.91 -4.23
C LEU A 114 2.85 11.44 -4.62
N ILE A 115 2.70 12.09 -5.78
CA ILE A 115 1.43 12.68 -6.25
C ILE A 115 0.29 11.64 -6.30
N TYR A 116 0.59 10.36 -6.50
CA TYR A 116 -0.39 9.28 -6.48
C TYR A 116 -1.14 9.13 -5.14
N THR A 117 -0.69 9.80 -4.08
CA THR A 117 -1.36 9.81 -2.76
C THR A 117 -2.43 10.88 -2.62
N ARG A 118 -2.62 11.76 -3.62
CA ARG A 118 -3.66 12.80 -3.65
C ARG A 118 -5.06 12.27 -3.37
N VAL A 119 -5.34 11.02 -3.72
CA VAL A 119 -6.61 10.33 -3.44
C VAL A 119 -6.93 10.21 -1.96
N PHE A 120 -5.94 10.45 -1.09
CA PHE A 120 -6.06 10.36 0.36
C PHE A 120 -5.95 11.71 1.06
N VAL A 121 -6.11 12.87 0.39
CA VAL A 121 -5.88 14.18 1.01
C VAL A 121 -7.17 14.98 1.08
N HIS A 122 -7.49 15.52 2.25
CA HIS A 122 -8.60 16.45 2.46
C HIS A 122 -8.06 17.76 3.05
N HIS A 123 -8.48 18.88 2.48
CA HIS A 123 -8.11 20.20 2.98
C HIS A 123 -9.06 20.56 4.13
N SER A 124 -8.52 20.81 5.32
CA SER A 124 -9.35 21.30 6.42
C SER A 124 -9.70 22.76 6.19
N TYR A 125 -10.98 23.09 6.17
CA TYR A 125 -11.44 24.47 6.39
C TYR A 125 -11.33 24.79 7.87
N THR A 126 -10.66 25.88 8.21
CA THR A 126 -10.82 26.56 9.50
C THR A 126 -11.41 27.94 9.21
N VAL A 127 -12.62 28.17 9.73
CA VAL A 127 -13.25 29.50 9.85
C VAL A 127 -12.73 30.15 11.12
#